data_AF-A0A1G1XS39-F1
#
_entry.id   AF-A0A1G1XS39-F1
#
_cell.length_a   1.000
_cell.length_b   1.000
_cell.length_c   1.000
_cell.angle_alpha   90.00
_cell.angle_beta   90.00
_cell.angle_gamma   90.00
#
_symmetry.space_group_name_H-M   'P 1'
#
loop_
_entity.id
_entity.type
_entity.pdbx_description
1 polymer ?
#
loop_
_entity_poly.entity_id
_entity_poly.type
_entity_poly.pdbx_seq_one_letter_code
_entity_poly.pdbx_strand_id
1 'polypeptide(L)' 'MNATKYQDEIMLNPDENVLKQLAEAEKKFLLEGKQAYCPCRIITGKELADRKIICPCYFYMGEIELQGHCQCSLYMVKK' A
#
# COMPACT_ATOMS: atom_id res chain seq x y z
N MET A 1 9.28 -20.03 0.75
CA MET A 1 8.37 -18.86 0.80
C MET A 1 7.90 -18.79 2.24
N ASN A 2 8.58 -17.99 3.06
CA ASN A 2 8.19 -17.86 4.47
C ASN A 2 6.89 -17.06 4.50
N ALA A 3 5.81 -17.71 4.91
CA ALA A 3 4.59 -17.02 5.31
C ALA A 3 5.01 -15.99 6.35
N THR A 4 4.88 -14.72 5.97
CA THR A 4 5.30 -13.56 6.75
C THR A 4 4.50 -13.58 8.05
N LYS A 5 5.20 -13.40 9.18
CA LYS A 5 4.76 -13.64 10.56
C LYS A 5 3.43 -12.96 10.95
N TYR A 6 2.93 -12.03 10.14
CA TYR A 6 1.80 -11.15 10.44
C TYR A 6 0.66 -11.22 9.42
N GLN A 7 0.64 -12.20 8.49
CA GLN A 7 -0.34 -12.20 7.40
C GLN A 7 -1.81 -12.20 7.89
N ASP A 8 -2.10 -12.83 9.03
CA ASP A 8 -3.43 -12.85 9.68
C ASP A 8 -3.68 -11.66 10.64
N GLU A 9 -2.63 -10.89 10.93
CA GLU A 9 -2.61 -9.77 11.87
C GLU A 9 -2.57 -8.41 11.18
N ILE A 10 -2.63 -8.33 9.84
CA ILE A 10 -2.71 -7.05 9.14
C ILE A 10 -4.14 -6.52 9.14
N MET A 11 -4.29 -5.24 9.47
CA MET A 11 -5.52 -4.47 9.39
C MET A 11 -5.31 -3.19 8.57
N LEU A 12 -6.41 -2.60 8.10
CA LEU A 12 -6.38 -1.25 7.56
C LEU A 12 -6.21 -0.22 8.69
N ASN A 13 -5.70 0.96 8.36
CA ASN A 13 -5.65 2.09 9.29
C ASN A 13 -7.03 2.37 9.89
N PRO A 14 -7.19 2.46 11.22
CA PRO A 14 -8.50 2.75 11.81
C PRO A 14 -8.89 4.24 11.69
N ASP A 15 -7.96 5.11 11.31
CA ASP A 15 -8.26 6.53 11.04
C ASP A 15 -8.99 6.67 9.71
N GLU A 16 -10.28 6.98 9.78
CA GLU A 16 -11.16 7.17 8.61
C GLU A 16 -10.66 8.29 7.67
N ASN A 17 -9.98 9.31 8.19
CA ASN A 17 -9.44 10.38 7.34
C ASN A 17 -8.29 9.86 6.48
N VAL A 18 -7.42 9.02 7.06
CA VAL A 18 -6.34 8.37 6.33
C VAL A 18 -6.90 7.45 5.25
N LEU A 19 -7.89 6.62 5.61
CA LEU A 19 -8.55 5.73 4.66
C LEU A 19 -9.19 6.50 3.50
N LYS A 20 -9.90 7.59 3.80
CA LYS A 20 -10.55 8.41 2.79
C LYS A 20 -9.55 9.06 1.85
N GLN A 21 -8.48 9.65 2.37
CA GLN A 21 -7.44 10.28 1.55
C GLN A 21 -6.76 9.28 0.61
N LEU A 22 -6.44 8.08 1.12
CA LEU A 22 -5.80 7.04 0.31
C LEU A 22 -6.76 6.45 -0.73
N ALA A 23 -8.03 6.24 -0.37
CA ALA A 23 -9.06 5.79 -1.30
C ALA A 23 -9.34 6.82 -2.42
N GLU A 24 -9.35 8.12 -2.10
CA GLU A 24 -9.48 9.19 -3.10
C GLU A 24 -8.29 9.20 -4.07
N ALA A 25 -7.07 9.00 -3.57
CA ALA A 25 -5.89 8.93 -4.39
C ALA A 25 -5.89 7.69 -5.30
N GLU A 26 -6.28 6.53 -4.78
CA GLU A 26 -6.44 5.29 -5.55
C GLU A 26 -7.51 5.45 -6.64
N LYS A 27 -8.67 6.00 -6.29
CA LYS A 27 -9.77 6.27 -7.23
C LYS A 27 -9.31 7.14 -8.39
N LYS A 28 -8.48 8.16 -8.13
CA LYS A 28 -7.94 9.03 -9.20
C LYS A 28 -7.17 8.21 -10.25
N PHE A 29 -6.32 7.27 -9.83
CA PHE A 29 -5.60 6.41 -10.76
C PHE A 29 -6.55 5.55 -11.60
N LEU A 30 -7.54 4.93 -10.96
CA LEU A 30 -8.51 4.07 -11.64
C LEU A 30 -9.35 4.86 -12.67
N LEU A 31 -9.77 6.09 -12.33
CA LEU A 31 -10.50 6.97 -13.24
C LEU A 31 -9.67 7.40 -14.46
N GLU A 32 -8.34 7.50 -14.30
CA GLU A 32 -7.40 7.77 -15.39
C GLU A 32 -7.04 6.51 -16.20
N GLY A 33 -7.69 5.37 -15.94
CA GLY A 33 -7.41 4.09 -16.61
C GLY A 33 -6.08 3.45 -16.19
N LYS A 34 -5.50 3.89 -15.07
CA LYS A 34 -4.24 3.37 -14.52
C LYS A 34 -4.51 2.28 -13.49
N GLN A 35 -3.45 1.53 -13.15
CA GLN A 35 -3.48 0.61 -12.01
C GLN A 35 -3.56 1.40 -10.70
N ALA A 36 -4.04 0.75 -9.63
CA ALA A 36 -4.09 1.31 -8.29
C ALA A 36 -2.67 1.45 -7.70
N TYR A 37 -1.89 2.44 -8.15
CA TYR A 37 -0.53 2.68 -7.63
C TYR A 37 -0.55 3.21 -6.19
N CYS A 38 0.48 2.91 -5.38
CA CYS A 38 0.61 3.53 -4.05
C CYS A 38 0.74 5.04 -4.24
N PRO A 39 -0.12 5.85 -3.61
CA PRO A 39 -0.01 7.32 -3.69
C PRO A 39 1.28 7.83 -3.04
N CYS A 40 1.93 7.00 -2.23
CA CYS A 40 3.19 7.27 -1.55
C CYS A 40 4.45 7.06 -2.41
N ARG A 41 4.31 6.56 -3.65
CA ARG A 41 5.44 6.21 -4.51
C ARG A 41 5.37 6.96 -5.83
N ILE A 42 6.55 7.22 -6.40
CA ILE A 42 6.69 7.95 -7.66
C ILE A 42 6.48 6.97 -8.81
N ILE A 43 5.53 7.28 -9.69
CA ILE A 43 5.33 6.57 -10.97
C ILE A 43 6.39 7.07 -11.94
N THR A 44 7.22 6.15 -12.44
CA THR A 44 8.39 6.48 -13.25
C THR A 44 8.13 6.36 -14.76
N GLY A 45 7.01 5.75 -15.16
CA GLY A 45 6.72 5.37 -16.54
C GLY A 45 7.48 4.11 -17.00
N LYS A 46 8.30 3.51 -16.14
CA LYS A 46 9.05 2.28 -16.43
C LYS A 46 8.27 1.10 -15.90
N GLU A 47 7.68 0.33 -16.81
CA GLU A 47 6.77 -0.77 -16.51
C GLU A 47 7.24 -1.70 -15.38
N LEU A 48 8.49 -2.19 -15.45
CA LEU A 48 9.03 -3.11 -14.43
C LEU A 48 9.18 -2.46 -13.04
N ALA A 49 9.48 -1.16 -12.98
CA ALA A 49 9.58 -0.43 -11.73
C ALA A 49 8.19 -0.11 -11.18
N ASP A 50 7.29 0.33 -12.06
CA ASP A 50 5.95 0.77 -11.69
C ASP A 50 5.07 -0.41 -11.23
N ARG A 51 5.29 -1.62 -11.76
CA ARG A 51 4.63 -2.84 -11.26
C ARG A 51 4.88 -3.09 -9.76
N LYS A 52 6.04 -2.69 -9.23
CA LYS A 52 6.37 -2.88 -7.79
C LYS A 52 5.58 -1.94 -6.88
N ILE A 53 5.03 -0.87 -7.42
CA ILE A 53 4.30 0.15 -6.64
C ILE A 53 2.79 0.05 -6.82
N ILE A 54 2.26 -0.96 -7.52
CA ILE A 54 0.82 -1.27 -7.55
C ILE A 54 0.39 -1.75 -6.16
N CYS A 55 -0.64 -1.14 -5.58
CA CYS A 55 -1.17 -1.47 -4.26
C CYS A 55 -1.86 -2.85 -4.25
N PRO A 56 -1.63 -3.71 -3.24
CA PRO A 56 -0.60 -3.61 -2.20
C PRO A 56 0.82 -3.72 -2.80
N CYS A 57 1.65 -2.70 -2.59
CA CYS A 57 2.95 -2.59 -3.25
C CYS A 57 3.93 -3.64 -2.75
N TYR A 58 4.90 -4.04 -3.58
CA TYR A 58 5.90 -5.06 -3.26
C TYR A 58 6.57 -4.87 -1.89
N PHE A 59 6.71 -3.62 -1.44
CA PHE A 59 7.38 -3.24 -0.20
C PHE A 59 6.53 -3.41 1.07
N TYR A 60 5.20 -3.49 0.95
CA TYR A 60 4.29 -3.31 2.08
C TYR A 60 4.56 -4.30 3.23
N MET A 61 4.83 -5.57 2.93
CA MET A 61 5.11 -6.57 3.97
C MET A 61 6.41 -6.29 4.69
N GLY A 62 7.50 -5.98 3.96
CA GLY A 62 8.79 -5.68 4.57
C GLY A 62 8.74 -4.43 5.44
N GLU A 63 7.94 -3.43 5.04
CA GLU A 63 7.68 -2.23 5.84
C GLU A 63 6.90 -2.58 7.11
N ILE A 64 5.82 -3.36 7.00
CA ILE A 64 5.03 -3.79 8.16
C ILE A 64 5.90 -4.59 9.15
N GLU A 65 6.75 -5.49 8.66
CA GLU A 65 7.67 -6.25 9.52
C GLU A 65 8.70 -5.35 10.22
N LEU A 66 9.15 -4.28 9.57
CA LEU A 66 10.17 -3.38 10.09
C LEU A 66 9.62 -2.33 11.06
N GLN A 67 8.47 -1.72 10.75
CA GLN A 67 7.94 -0.55 11.47
C GLN A 67 6.48 -0.70 11.92
N GLY A 68 5.85 -1.86 11.69
CA GLY A 68 4.47 -2.15 12.10
C GLY A 68 3.40 -1.59 11.16
N HIS A 69 3.78 -0.85 10.11
CA HIS A 69 2.88 -0.34 9.08
C HIS A 69 3.61 -0.16 7.74
N CYS A 70 2.86 -0.18 6.63
CA CYS A 70 3.42 0.20 5.33
C CYS A 70 3.70 1.71 5.28
N GLN A 71 4.49 2.17 4.30
CA GLN A 71 4.95 3.56 4.20
C GLN A 71 3.82 4.59 4.15
N CYS A 72 2.69 4.27 3.51
CA CYS A 72 1.52 5.15 3.47
C CYS A 72 0.59 4.99 4.67
N SER A 73 0.92 4.10 5.60
CA SER A 73 0.12 3.72 6.76
C SER A 73 -1.27 3.18 6.42
N LEU A 74 -1.51 2.66 5.20
CA LEU A 74 -2.77 2.00 4.85
C LEU A 74 -2.95 0.69 5.61
N TYR A 75 -1.89 -0.12 5.63
CA TYR A 75 -1.85 -1.44 6.25
C TYR A 75 -0.95 -1.37 7.49
N MET A 76 -1.39 -1.98 8.58
CA MET A 76 -0.70 -1.99 9.85
C MET A 76 -0.96 -3.29 10.63
N VAL A 77 -0.07 -3.64 11.56
CA VAL A 77 -0.31 -4.77 12.47
C VAL A 77 -1.45 -4.43 13.44
N LYS A 78 -2.31 -5.41 13.70
CA LYS A 78 -3.28 -5.38 14.81
C LYS A 78 -2.50 -5.27 16.11
N LYS A 79 -2.94 -4.36 16.98
CA LYS A 79 -2.43 -4.24 18.34
C LYS A 79 -3.30 -5.03 19.30
#